data_AF-A0A1G6F994-F1
#
_entry.id   AF-A0A1G6F994-F1
#
_cell.length_a   1.000
_cell.length_b   1.000
_cell.length_c   1.000
_cell.angle_alpha   90.00
_cell.angle_beta   90.00
_cell.angle_gamma   90.00
#
_symmetry.space_group_name_H-M   'P 1'
#
loop_
_entity.id
_entity.type
_entity.pdbx_description
1 polymer ?
#
loop_
_entity_poly.entity_id
_entity_poly.type
_entity_poly.pdbx_seq_one_letter_code
_entity_poly.pdbx_strand_id
1 'polypeptide(L)' 'MAENKRKVGHPFSDNPKKNPVTIRLTSDDYSKLKEYAEEHSMTMTQVIMEGIQLVYSK' A
#
# COMPACT_ATOMS: atom_id res chain seq x y z
N MET A 1 -6.92 29.22 30.47
CA MET A 1 -7.13 28.34 29.31
C MET A 1 -5.76 28.01 28.74
N ALA A 2 -5.14 26.90 29.16
CA ALA A 2 -3.80 26.53 28.71
C ALA A 2 -3.94 25.40 27.69
N GLU A 3 -3.82 25.74 26.41
CA GLU A 3 -3.79 24.78 25.31
C GLU A 3 -2.42 24.07 25.33
N ASN A 4 -2.40 22.87 25.92
CA ASN A 4 -1.22 22.03 25.91
C ASN A 4 -1.07 21.40 24.51
N LYS A 5 -0.38 22.10 23.60
CA LYS A 5 0.10 21.54 22.33
C LYS A 5 1.03 20.36 22.65
N ARG A 6 0.47 19.15 22.57
CA ARG A 6 1.21 17.89 22.64
C ARG A 6 2.29 17.93 21.57
N LYS A 7 3.57 17.93 21.98
CA LYS A 7 4.71 17.69 21.09
C LYS A 7 4.63 16.23 20.63
N VAL A 8 3.90 15.98 19.56
CA VAL A 8 3.82 14.66 18.94
C VAL A 8 5.06 14.50 18.07
N GLY A 9 6.00 13.68 18.54
CA GLY A 9 7.29 13.48 17.86
C GLY A 9 7.17 12.82 16.48
N HIS A 10 6.06 12.12 16.21
CA HIS A 10 5.69 11.67 14.87
C HIS A 10 4.35 12.35 14.52
N PRO A 11 4.26 13.09 13.40
CA PRO A 11 2.98 13.56 12.92
C PRO A 11 2.07 12.34 12.72
N PHE A 12 0.88 12.37 13.31
CA PHE A 12 -0.14 11.39 13.00
C PHE A 12 -0.39 11.47 11.49
N SER A 13 0.14 10.52 10.73
CA SER A 13 -0.22 10.38 9.32
C SER A 13 -1.73 10.18 9.27
N ASP A 14 -2.45 11.08 8.60
CA ASP A 14 -3.92 11.14 8.59
C ASP A 14 -4.54 9.84 8.02
N ASN A 15 -3.83 9.17 7.11
CA ASN A 15 -4.20 7.86 6.57
C ASN A 15 -3.10 6.81 6.81
N PRO A 16 -2.97 6.29 8.04
CA PRO A 16 -1.99 5.26 8.35
C PRO A 16 -2.44 3.94 7.70
N LYS A 17 -1.50 3.18 7.14
CA LYS A 17 -1.71 1.82 6.60
C LYS A 17 -2.04 0.84 7.75
N LYS A 18 -3.21 1.00 8.35
CA LYS A 18 -3.68 0.26 9.53
C LYS A 18 -4.24 -1.12 9.18
N ASN A 19 -4.57 -1.34 7.91
CA ASN A 19 -5.34 -2.50 7.48
C ASN A 19 -4.42 -3.43 6.66
N PRO A 20 -3.88 -4.51 7.26
CA PRO A 20 -3.17 -5.53 6.50
C PRO A 20 -4.17 -6.33 5.64
N VAL A 21 -3.79 -6.65 4.41
CA VAL A 21 -4.56 -7.50 3.51
C VAL A 21 -3.70 -8.70 3.15
N THR A 22 -4.24 -9.91 3.30
CA THR A 22 -3.61 -11.15 2.85
C THR A 22 -4.38 -11.69 1.66
N ILE A 23 -3.72 -11.81 0.51
CA ILE A 23 -4.31 -12.30 -0.73
C ILE A 23 -3.70 -13.67 -1.04
N ARG A 24 -4.54 -14.65 -1.38
CA ARG A 24 -4.06 -15.94 -1.89
C ARG A 24 -4.00 -15.85 -3.41
N LEU A 25 -2.81 -16.04 -3.96
CA LEU A 25 -2.54 -16.05 -5.38
C LEU A 25 -2.23 -17.48 -5.83
N THR A 26 -2.52 -17.81 -7.08
CA THR A 26 -1.98 -19.01 -7.69
C THR A 26 -0.50 -18.79 -8.01
N SER A 27 0.26 -19.87 -8.26
CA SER A 27 1.67 -19.78 -8.62
C SER A 27 1.90 -18.95 -9.90
N ASP A 28 0.94 -19.00 -10.82
CA ASP A 28 0.97 -18.26 -12.09
C ASP A 28 0.76 -16.76 -11.86
N ASP A 29 -0.25 -16.38 -11.07
CA ASP A 29 -0.51 -14.98 -10.71
C ASP A 29 0.65 -14.36 -9.93
N TYR A 30 1.25 -15.11 -9.01
CA TYR A 30 2.41 -14.64 -8.25
C TYR A 30 3.62 -14.39 -9.15
N SER A 31 3.85 -15.26 -10.13
CA SER A 31 4.97 -15.12 -11.08
C SER A 31 4.78 -13.88 -11.95
N LYS A 32 3.58 -13.71 -12.52
CA LYS A 32 3.23 -12.51 -13.29
C LYS A 32 3.37 -11.22 -12.48
N LEU A 33 2.90 -11.24 -11.23
CA LEU A 33 3.02 -10.09 -10.32
C LEU A 33 4.49 -9.77 -10.02
N LYS A 34 5.32 -10.80 -9.83
CA LYS A 34 6.75 -10.65 -9.60
C LYS A 34 7.46 -10.06 -10.81
N GLU A 35 7.20 -10.62 -12.01
CA GLU A 35 7.80 -10.16 -13.25
C GLU A 35 7.45 -8.69 -13.54
N TYR A 36 6.18 -8.31 -13.38
CA TYR A 36 5.74 -6.93 -13.54
C TYR A 36 6.39 -5.99 -12.52
N ALA A 37 6.50 -6.43 -11.26
CA ALA A 37 7.18 -5.66 -10.22
C ALA A 37 8.67 -5.44 -10.54
N GLU A 38 9.35 -6.48 -11.05
CA GLU A 38 10.76 -6.41 -11.44
C GLU A 38 10.97 -5.51 -12.68
N GLU A 39 10.10 -5.62 -13.69
CA GLU A 39 10.14 -4.79 -14.90
C GLU A 39 9.95 -3.30 -14.58
N HIS A 40 9.01 -2.98 -13.70
CA HIS A 40 8.67 -1.60 -13.33
C HIS A 40 9.49 -1.06 -12.14
N SER A 41 10.45 -1.82 -11.60
CA SER A 41 11.21 -1.48 -10.38
C SER A 41 10.30 -1.09 -9.20
N MET A 42 9.16 -1.75 -9.08
CA MET A 42 8.17 -1.55 -8.02
C MET A 42 8.18 -2.73 -7.06
N THR A 43 7.66 -2.53 -5.86
CA THR A 43 7.38 -3.65 -4.95
C THR A 43 6.05 -4.28 -5.31
N MET A 44 5.87 -5.59 -5.08
CA MET A 44 4.60 -6.29 -5.28
C MET A 44 3.41 -5.55 -4.65
N THR A 45 3.61 -4.99 -3.45
CA THR A 45 2.60 -4.17 -2.77
C THR A 45 2.23 -2.92 -3.58
N GLN A 46 3.18 -2.22 -4.18
CA GLN A 46 2.90 -1.05 -5.02
C GLN A 46 2.13 -1.44 -6.28
N VAL A 47 2.51 -2.54 -6.93
CA VAL A 47 1.78 -3.07 -8.09
C VAL A 47 0.34 -3.43 -7.73
N ILE A 48 0.12 -4.10 -6.59
CA ILE A 48 -1.25 -4.40 -6.12
C ILE A 48 -2.01 -3.12 -5.80
N MET A 49 -1.38 -2.13 -5.16
CA MET A 49 -2.02 -0.84 -4.86
C MET A 49 -2.42 -0.11 -6.15
N GLU A 50 -1.58 -0.12 -7.18
CA GLU A 50 -1.88 0.44 -8.50
C GLU A 50 -3.04 -0.32 -9.17
N GLY A 51 -3.01 -1.66 -9.14
CA GLY A 51 -4.11 -2.48 -9.63
C GLY A 51 -5.45 -2.16 -8.96
N ILE A 52 -5.45 -1.88 -7.65
CA ILE A 52 -6.65 -1.42 -6.93
C ILE A 52 -7.09 -0.05 -7.47
N GLN A 53 -6.19 0.92 -7.63
CA GLN A 53 -6.53 2.24 -8.18
C GLN A 53 -7.13 2.14 -9.60
N LEU A 54 -6.60 1.27 -10.45
CA LEU A 54 -7.12 1.02 -11.80
C LEU A 54 -8.55 0.47 -11.79
N VAL A 55 -8.88 -0.41 -10.84
CA VAL A 55 -10.25 -0.94 -10.69
C VAL A 55 -11.22 0.14 -10.21
N TYR A 56 -10.80 1.03 -9.30
CA TYR A 56 -11.62 2.15 -8.83
C TYR A 56 -11.75 3.29 -9.85
N SER A 57 -10.83 3.37 -10.82
CA SER A 57 -10.86 4.37 -11.90
C SER A 57 -11.85 4.02 -13.03
N LYS A 58 -12.69 3.01 -12.83
CA LYS A 58 -13.57 2.43 -13.85
C LYS A 58 -15.03 2.82 -13.65
#